data_AF-A0A5C5FRW8-F1
#
_entry.id   AF-A0A5C5FRW8-F1
#
_cell.length_a   1.000
_cell.length_b   1.000
_cell.length_c   1.000
_cell.angle_alpha   90.00
_cell.angle_beta   90.00
_cell.angle_gamma   90.00
#
_symmetry.space_group_name_H-M   'P 1'
#
loop_
_entity.id
_entity.type
_entity.pdbx_description
1 polymer ?
#
loop_
_entity_poly.entity_id
_entity_poly.type
_entity_poly.pdbx_seq_one_letter_code
_entity_poly.pdbx_strand_id
1 'polypeptide(L)'
;RPFLSQYHLARLVAARENNFLNPTFHSLQDLADYSAGTQASLLYLLLQATAAGAAPAPIAVGAGAGNMRHATPFEHTGHEHDPVEPGSVQSLKEADDLTLDHAASHLAVAVTIATLVRSIPHHASKRVNVIPLEVGAPAPFLALSPSLSACSRPRTRSRPRVSCAAARHGLQEEALFRYGPEAQGLQDAVAQLAGIAEAELRTARECFQGTTGVPKRAVPVFLSATPARSYLDRLSSSKVDYNPFSTALQGRYWKLPFQVWGDARKGHF
;
A
#
# COMPACT_ATOMS: atom_id res chain seq x y z
N ARG A 1 -21.06 21.65 -7.06
CA ARG A 1 -19.82 21.52 -6.26
C ARG A 1 -19.78 20.07 -5.80
N PRO A 2 -18.83 19.24 -6.24
CA PRO A 2 -18.71 17.90 -5.68
C PRO A 2 -18.31 18.07 -4.21
N PHE A 3 -19.22 17.69 -3.32
CA PHE A 3 -18.98 17.73 -1.90
C PHE A 3 -18.00 16.62 -1.58
N LEU A 4 -16.85 16.98 -0.99
CA LEU A 4 -15.95 16.00 -0.39
C LEU A 4 -16.77 15.11 0.56
N SER A 5 -16.54 13.81 0.51
CA SER A 5 -17.33 12.87 1.30
C SER A 5 -17.07 13.07 2.79
N GLN A 6 -18.11 13.46 3.53
CA GLN A 6 -18.09 13.55 4.99
C GLN A 6 -17.75 12.19 5.63
N TYR A 7 -18.14 11.09 4.97
CA TYR A 7 -17.88 9.73 5.44
C TYR A 7 -16.37 9.45 5.59
N HIS A 8 -15.54 9.80 4.60
CA HIS A 8 -14.09 9.55 4.68
C HIS A 8 -13.42 10.42 5.75
N LEU A 9 -13.89 11.66 5.95
CA LEU A 9 -13.41 12.51 7.04
C LEU A 9 -13.79 11.94 8.42
N ALA A 10 -15.04 11.54 8.60
CA ALA A 10 -15.49 10.93 9.84
C ALA A 10 -14.75 9.61 10.13
N ARG A 11 -14.52 8.77 9.11
CA ARG A 11 -13.73 7.55 9.22
C ARG A 11 -12.29 7.82 9.66
N LEU A 12 -11.66 8.87 9.12
CA LEU A 12 -10.31 9.28 9.51
C LEU A 12 -10.25 9.72 10.98
N VAL A 13 -11.20 10.55 11.42
CA VAL A 13 -11.27 11.01 12.82
C VAL A 13 -11.48 9.84 13.75
N ALA A 14 -12.45 8.96 13.47
CA ALA A 14 -12.72 7.77 14.29
C ALA A 14 -11.53 6.82 14.36
N ALA A 15 -10.85 6.56 13.24
CA ALA A 15 -9.65 5.72 13.22
C ALA A 15 -8.51 6.32 14.06
N ARG A 16 -8.32 7.65 14.01
CA ARG A 16 -7.31 8.34 14.82
C ARG A 16 -7.67 8.33 16.30
N GLU A 17 -8.94 8.54 16.65
CA GLU A 17 -9.43 8.48 18.03
C GLU A 17 -9.22 7.08 18.62
N ASN A 18 -9.60 6.03 17.90
CA ASN A 18 -9.40 4.64 18.34
C ASN A 18 -7.92 4.32 18.61
N ASN A 19 -7.02 4.77 17.73
CA ASN A 19 -5.58 4.59 17.92
C ASN A 19 -5.01 5.47 19.05
N PHE A 20 -5.62 6.60 19.35
CA PHE A 20 -5.23 7.41 20.50
C PHE A 20 -5.58 6.70 21.82
N LEU A 21 -6.74 6.05 21.87
CA LEU A 21 -7.18 5.26 23.02
C LEU A 21 -6.36 3.97 23.17
N ASN A 22 -6.03 3.29 22.06
CA ASN A 22 -5.25 2.05 22.04
C ASN A 22 -4.12 2.15 20.99
N PRO A 23 -2.90 2.59 21.37
CA PRO A 23 -1.82 2.88 20.43
C PRO A 23 -1.05 1.65 19.92
N THR A 24 -1.37 0.44 20.40
CA THR A 24 -0.63 -0.79 20.09
C THR A 24 -1.32 -1.59 18.99
N PHE A 25 -0.57 -1.96 17.95
CA PHE A 25 -1.04 -2.88 16.91
C PHE A 25 -0.68 -4.32 17.27
N HIS A 26 -1.69 -5.19 17.37
CA HIS A 26 -1.45 -6.59 17.67
C HIS A 26 -1.14 -7.35 16.38
N SER A 27 -1.99 -7.19 15.36
CA SER A 27 -1.88 -7.88 14.08
C SER A 27 -1.48 -6.95 12.92
N LEU A 28 -0.98 -7.54 11.84
CA LEU A 28 -0.86 -6.89 10.54
C LEU A 28 -2.22 -6.46 9.98
N GLN A 29 -3.29 -7.19 10.33
CA GLN A 29 -4.65 -6.82 9.95
C GLN A 29 -5.09 -5.51 10.61
N ASP A 30 -4.83 -5.33 11.92
CA ASP A 30 -5.15 -4.09 12.64
C ASP A 30 -4.42 -2.89 12.02
N LEU A 31 -3.16 -3.10 11.60
CA LEU A 31 -2.37 -2.09 10.90
C LEU A 31 -2.99 -1.75 9.53
N ALA A 32 -3.44 -2.76 8.79
CA ALA A 32 -4.12 -2.56 7.50
C ALA A 32 -5.44 -1.79 7.71
N ASP A 33 -6.25 -2.15 8.69
CA ASP A 33 -7.51 -1.48 9.02
C ASP A 33 -7.29 -0.02 9.44
N TYR A 34 -6.24 0.24 10.23
CA TYR A 34 -5.83 1.60 10.59
C TYR A 34 -5.39 2.41 9.37
N SER A 35 -4.61 1.81 8.47
CA SER A 35 -4.19 2.46 7.22
C SER A 35 -5.38 2.76 6.30
N ALA A 36 -6.37 1.87 6.24
CA ALA A 36 -7.61 2.05 5.50
C ALA A 36 -8.47 3.17 6.11
N GLY A 37 -8.48 3.30 7.43
CA GLY A 37 -9.17 4.39 8.12
C GLY A 37 -8.51 5.75 7.92
N THR A 38 -7.17 5.80 7.87
CA THR A 38 -6.41 7.06 7.87
C THR A 38 -5.89 7.46 6.48
N GLN A 39 -4.93 6.71 5.94
CA GLN A 39 -4.28 7.03 4.66
C GLN A 39 -5.22 6.81 3.47
N ALA A 40 -5.96 5.69 3.41
CA ALA A 40 -6.86 5.45 2.29
C ALA A 40 -7.98 6.48 2.24
N SER A 41 -8.60 6.82 3.39
CA SER A 41 -9.56 7.93 3.50
C SER A 41 -9.01 9.25 2.94
N LEU A 42 -7.73 9.56 3.19
CA LEU A 42 -7.07 10.75 2.64
C LEU A 42 -6.91 10.66 1.11
N LEU A 43 -6.45 9.51 0.60
CA LEU A 43 -6.32 9.29 -0.84
C LEU A 43 -7.67 9.35 -1.55
N TYR A 44 -8.74 8.81 -0.97
CA TYR A 44 -10.10 8.91 -1.52
C TYR A 44 -10.59 10.35 -1.60
N LEU A 45 -10.37 11.14 -0.55
CA LEU A 45 -10.69 12.57 -0.58
C LEU A 45 -9.87 13.32 -1.63
N LEU A 46 -8.60 12.96 -1.83
CA LEU A 46 -7.77 13.53 -2.89
C LEU A 46 -8.23 13.10 -4.28
N LEU A 47 -8.64 11.85 -4.48
CA LEU A 47 -9.23 11.38 -5.74
C LEU A 47 -10.53 12.14 -6.03
N GLN A 48 -11.41 12.32 -5.04
CA GLN A 48 -12.62 13.13 -5.17
C GLN A 48 -12.29 14.59 -5.52
N ALA A 49 -11.27 15.18 -4.90
CA ALA A 49 -10.84 16.55 -5.18
C ALA A 49 -10.23 16.71 -6.59
N THR A 50 -9.47 15.73 -7.06
CA THR A 50 -8.90 15.76 -8.43
C THR A 50 -9.95 15.49 -9.49
N ALA A 51 -10.92 14.63 -9.21
CA ALA A 51 -12.11 14.45 -10.04
C ALA A 51 -12.97 15.73 -10.12
N ALA A 52 -13.07 16.45 -9.00
CA ALA A 52 -13.79 17.73 -8.92
C ALA A 52 -13.18 18.85 -9.75
N GLY A 53 -11.84 18.89 -9.84
CA GLY A 53 -11.12 19.89 -10.62
C GLY A 53 -11.21 19.68 -12.13
N ALA A 54 -11.55 18.46 -12.57
CA ALA A 54 -11.84 18.14 -13.96
C ALA A 54 -13.30 18.50 -14.29
N ALA A 55 -13.61 19.80 -14.37
CA ALA A 55 -14.85 20.20 -15.02
C ALA A 55 -14.83 19.70 -16.48
N PRO A 56 -15.87 19.01 -16.97
CA PRO A 56 -16.01 18.79 -18.40
C PRO A 56 -16.14 20.17 -19.07
N ALA A 57 -15.55 20.33 -20.27
CA ALA A 57 -15.86 21.45 -21.15
C ALA A 57 -17.39 21.62 -21.23
N PRO A 58 -17.93 22.84 -21.31
CA PRO A 58 -19.38 23.04 -21.30
C PRO A 58 -20.01 22.25 -22.44
N ILE A 59 -20.66 21.15 -22.09
CA ILE A 59 -21.54 20.41 -22.99
C ILE A 59 -22.75 21.32 -23.16
N ALA A 60 -23.00 21.72 -24.40
CA ALA A 60 -24.17 22.50 -24.76
C ALA A 60 -25.43 21.83 -24.21
N VAL A 61 -26.17 22.58 -23.40
CA VAL A 61 -27.44 22.16 -22.80
C VAL A 61 -28.46 21.95 -23.93
N GLY A 62 -28.69 20.68 -24.28
CA GLY A 62 -29.90 20.24 -24.96
C GLY A 62 -30.95 19.92 -23.91
N ALA A 63 -32.02 20.72 -23.87
CA ALA A 63 -33.14 20.57 -22.97
C ALA A 63 -33.87 19.22 -23.14
N GLY A 64 -34.12 18.53 -22.03
CA GLY A 64 -34.95 17.33 -21.97
C GLY A 64 -35.23 16.93 -20.52
N ALA A 65 -36.46 17.15 -20.08
CA ALA A 65 -36.93 16.93 -18.72
C ALA A 65 -37.05 15.44 -18.35
N GLY A 66 -36.96 15.11 -17.05
CA GLY A 66 -37.66 13.94 -16.50
C GLY A 66 -36.93 13.12 -15.43
N ASN A 67 -37.38 13.28 -14.19
CA ASN A 67 -37.50 12.29 -13.11
C ASN A 67 -36.28 11.83 -12.29
N MET A 68 -36.41 12.11 -10.98
CA MET A 68 -35.83 11.40 -9.85
C MET A 68 -35.97 9.87 -9.96
N ARG A 69 -35.00 9.14 -9.39
CA ARG A 69 -35.21 8.14 -8.32
C ARG A 69 -33.89 7.47 -7.86
N HIS A 70 -33.59 7.58 -6.57
CA HIS A 70 -33.01 6.47 -5.82
C HIS A 70 -34.18 5.62 -5.27
N ALA A 71 -34.12 4.30 -5.40
CA ALA A 71 -34.66 3.33 -4.43
C ALA A 71 -34.41 1.90 -4.94
N THR A 72 -33.77 1.07 -4.09
CA THR A 72 -33.54 -0.39 -4.14
C THR A 72 -32.23 -0.91 -4.80
N PRO A 73 -31.41 -1.76 -4.11
CA PRO A 73 -30.10 -2.20 -4.61
C PRO A 73 -30.03 -3.57 -5.31
N PHE A 74 -31.15 -4.30 -5.51
CA PHE A 74 -31.09 -5.67 -6.07
C PHE A 74 -32.34 -6.04 -6.89
N GLU A 75 -32.57 -5.33 -8.00
CA GLU A 75 -33.51 -5.78 -9.02
C GLU A 75 -32.80 -5.80 -10.39
N HIS A 76 -32.49 -7.01 -10.86
CA HIS A 76 -31.87 -7.23 -12.17
C HIS A 76 -32.98 -7.66 -13.13
N THR A 77 -33.59 -6.71 -13.84
CA THR A 77 -34.41 -7.02 -15.02
C THR A 77 -33.46 -7.31 -16.18
N GLY A 78 -33.41 -8.58 -16.61
CA GLY A 78 -32.59 -9.02 -17.73
C GLY A 78 -33.15 -8.61 -19.09
N HIS A 79 -32.29 -8.02 -19.92
CA HIS A 79 -32.33 -7.86 -21.38
C HIS A 79 -31.07 -7.04 -21.71
N GLU A 80 -30.18 -7.29 -22.66
CA GLU A 80 -30.13 -8.12 -23.87
C GLU A 80 -28.66 -8.45 -24.13
N HIS A 81 -28.44 -9.55 -24.85
CA HIS A 81 -27.12 -9.98 -25.32
C HIS A 81 -26.91 -9.34 -26.71
N ASP A 82 -26.04 -8.34 -26.83
CA ASP A 82 -25.63 -7.85 -28.15
C ASP A 82 -24.83 -8.95 -28.88
N PRO A 83 -25.01 -9.12 -30.21
CA PRO A 83 -24.23 -10.07 -30.99
C PRO A 83 -22.80 -9.56 -31.18
N VAL A 84 -21.85 -10.48 -31.04
CA VAL A 84 -20.41 -10.25 -31.22
C VAL A 84 -20.10 -10.06 -32.70
N GLU A 85 -19.75 -8.84 -33.10
CA GLU A 85 -19.04 -8.53 -34.34
C GLU A 85 -17.57 -8.98 -34.22
N PRO A 86 -17.04 -9.83 -35.13
CA PRO A 86 -15.66 -10.28 -35.07
C PRO A 86 -14.77 -9.27 -35.78
N GLY A 87 -14.22 -8.30 -35.05
CA GLY A 87 -13.24 -7.38 -35.64
C GLY A 87 -12.92 -6.08 -34.89
N SER A 88 -13.00 -6.03 -33.56
CA SER A 88 -12.62 -4.82 -32.82
C SER A 88 -11.22 -4.96 -32.20
N VAL A 89 -10.30 -4.16 -32.74
CA VAL A 89 -9.10 -3.68 -32.05
C VAL A 89 -9.44 -3.42 -30.58
N GLN A 90 -8.69 -4.04 -29.66
CA GLN A 90 -8.85 -3.88 -28.22
C GLN A 90 -8.66 -2.41 -27.85
N SER A 91 -9.76 -1.65 -27.82
CA SER A 91 -9.79 -0.30 -27.31
C SER A 91 -9.52 -0.38 -25.81
N LEU A 92 -8.33 0.05 -25.38
CA LEU A 92 -7.97 0.12 -23.98
C LEU A 92 -9.06 0.90 -23.22
N LYS A 93 -9.72 0.25 -22.27
CA LYS A 93 -10.75 0.87 -21.42
C LYS A 93 -10.08 1.87 -20.47
N GLU A 94 -10.67 3.05 -20.32
CA GLU A 94 -10.24 4.00 -19.28
C GLU A 94 -10.48 3.37 -17.90
N ALA A 95 -9.62 3.68 -16.93
CA ALA A 95 -9.73 3.13 -15.58
C ALA A 95 -11.01 3.63 -14.88
N ASP A 96 -11.89 2.70 -14.49
CA ASP A 96 -13.13 3.00 -13.77
C ASP A 96 -12.81 3.57 -12.37
N ASP A 97 -13.65 4.45 -11.80
CA ASP A 97 -13.42 5.05 -10.46
C ASP A 97 -13.23 3.99 -9.36
N LEU A 98 -13.92 2.85 -9.48
CA LEU A 98 -13.76 1.71 -8.57
C LEU A 98 -12.33 1.11 -8.63
N THR A 99 -11.71 1.07 -9.81
CA THR A 99 -10.33 0.57 -9.96
C THR A 99 -9.33 1.53 -9.33
N LEU A 100 -9.58 2.84 -9.42
CA LEU A 100 -8.77 3.88 -8.77
C LEU A 100 -8.86 3.76 -7.25
N ASP A 101 -10.07 3.58 -6.72
CA ASP A 101 -10.27 3.45 -5.28
C ASP A 101 -9.68 2.15 -4.72
N HIS A 102 -9.80 1.05 -5.45
CA HIS A 102 -9.19 -0.23 -5.08
C HIS A 102 -7.65 -0.15 -5.11
N ALA A 103 -7.06 0.46 -6.14
CA ALA A 103 -5.62 0.68 -6.21
C ALA A 103 -5.13 1.62 -5.09
N ALA A 104 -5.90 2.64 -4.75
CA ALA A 104 -5.57 3.59 -3.68
C ALA A 104 -5.57 2.94 -2.29
N SER A 105 -6.43 1.95 -2.00
CA SER A 105 -6.35 1.21 -0.74
C SER A 105 -5.03 0.43 -0.60
N HIS A 106 -4.61 -0.29 -1.63
CA HIS A 106 -3.35 -1.04 -1.62
C HIS A 106 -2.14 -0.10 -1.50
N LEU A 107 -2.19 1.05 -2.19
CA LEU A 107 -1.18 2.10 -2.06
C LEU A 107 -1.09 2.62 -0.61
N ALA A 108 -2.23 2.88 0.03
CA ALA A 108 -2.28 3.38 1.40
C ALA A 108 -1.61 2.43 2.39
N VAL A 109 -1.85 1.13 2.26
CA VAL A 109 -1.22 0.10 3.10
C VAL A 109 0.29 0.13 2.90
N ALA A 110 0.76 0.10 1.66
CA ALA A 110 2.19 0.11 1.35
C ALA A 110 2.92 1.36 1.89
N VAL A 111 2.33 2.54 1.69
CA VAL A 111 2.89 3.81 2.22
C VAL A 111 2.93 3.81 3.74
N THR A 112 1.92 3.24 4.38
CA THR A 112 1.84 3.14 5.84
C THR A 112 2.93 2.23 6.39
N ILE A 113 3.11 1.05 5.81
CA ILE A 113 4.17 0.11 6.21
C ILE A 113 5.56 0.73 5.98
N ALA A 114 5.79 1.36 4.82
CA ALA A 114 7.07 2.03 4.55
C ALA A 114 7.37 3.16 5.56
N THR A 115 6.34 3.92 5.94
CA THR A 115 6.46 4.99 6.95
C THR A 115 6.74 4.40 8.33
N LEU A 116 6.08 3.30 8.69
CA LEU A 116 6.29 2.57 9.94
C LEU A 116 7.73 2.08 10.06
N VAL A 117 8.23 1.37 9.04
CA VAL A 117 9.62 0.87 8.99
C VAL A 117 10.63 2.01 9.07
N ARG A 118 10.39 3.11 8.35
CA ARG A 118 11.26 4.30 8.41
C ARG A 118 11.29 4.96 9.79
N SER A 119 10.21 4.82 10.56
CA SER A 119 10.06 5.44 11.88
C SER A 119 10.69 4.62 13.02
N ILE A 120 11.06 3.36 12.79
CA ILE A 120 11.63 2.45 13.80
C ILE A 120 12.79 3.08 14.58
N PRO A 121 13.82 3.69 13.94
CA PRO A 121 14.96 4.24 14.68
C PRO A 121 14.57 5.37 15.65
N HIS A 122 13.61 6.21 15.24
CA HIS A 122 13.12 7.30 16.06
C HIS A 122 12.30 6.80 17.25
N HIS A 123 11.44 5.80 17.05
CA HIS A 123 10.63 5.24 18.15
C HIS A 123 11.44 4.37 19.10
N ALA A 124 12.46 3.66 18.60
CA ALA A 124 13.42 2.93 19.42
C ALA A 124 14.14 3.88 20.40
N SER A 125 14.55 5.08 19.93
CA SER A 125 15.18 6.08 20.81
C SER A 125 14.26 6.61 21.91
N LYS A 126 12.93 6.60 21.68
CA LYS A 126 11.90 6.98 22.64
C LYS A 126 11.39 5.82 23.49
N ARG A 127 11.94 4.62 23.31
CA ARG A 127 11.48 3.37 23.94
C ARG A 127 10.00 3.07 23.72
N VAL A 128 9.51 3.36 22.52
CA VAL A 128 8.15 3.04 22.07
C VAL A 128 8.23 1.97 20.99
N ASN A 129 7.51 0.86 21.15
CA ASN A 129 7.43 -0.16 20.10
C ASN A 129 6.36 0.20 19.07
N VAL A 130 6.71 0.07 17.78
CA VAL A 130 5.83 0.34 16.62
C VAL A 130 5.64 -0.90 15.76
N ILE A 131 6.40 -1.97 15.99
CA ILE A 131 6.32 -3.20 15.22
C ILE A 131 5.17 -4.04 15.76
N PRO A 132 4.22 -4.50 14.91
CA PRO A 132 3.13 -5.36 15.35
C PRO A 132 3.62 -6.59 16.09
N LEU A 133 2.97 -6.91 17.21
CA LEU A 133 3.37 -8.00 18.12
C LEU A 133 3.42 -9.37 17.41
N GLU A 134 2.52 -9.61 16.47
CA GLU A 134 2.47 -10.85 15.68
C GLU A 134 3.72 -11.09 14.82
N VAL A 135 4.42 -10.02 14.40
CA VAL A 135 5.67 -10.14 13.64
C VAL A 135 6.83 -10.49 14.57
N GLY A 136 6.77 -10.04 15.83
CA GLY A 136 7.84 -10.24 16.82
C GLY A 136 7.70 -11.49 17.69
N ALA A 137 6.51 -12.03 17.89
CA ALA A 137 6.34 -13.22 18.73
C ALA A 137 7.09 -14.43 18.13
N PRO A 138 7.80 -15.25 18.93
CA PRO A 138 8.25 -16.57 18.50
C PRO A 138 7.06 -17.55 18.44
N ALA A 139 7.14 -18.59 17.60
CA ALA A 139 6.13 -19.64 17.58
C ALA A 139 5.99 -20.30 18.97
N PRO A 140 4.78 -20.68 19.42
CA PRO A 140 4.62 -21.43 20.66
C PRO A 140 5.39 -22.75 20.55
N PHE A 141 6.23 -22.96 21.55
CA PHE A 141 7.12 -24.09 21.74
C PHE A 141 6.30 -25.36 22.05
N LEU A 142 5.89 -26.10 21.03
CA LEU A 142 5.52 -27.52 21.09
C LEU A 142 6.09 -28.17 19.81
N ALA A 143 7.16 -28.96 19.90
CA ALA A 143 7.11 -30.43 19.99
C ALA A 143 6.32 -31.06 18.82
N LEU A 144 6.84 -31.95 17.96
CA LEU A 144 7.91 -32.92 18.15
C LEU A 144 8.33 -33.50 16.77
N SER A 145 9.63 -33.74 16.65
CA SER A 145 10.33 -34.68 15.76
C SER A 145 10.93 -34.25 14.41
N PRO A 146 12.16 -34.73 14.12
CA PRO A 146 13.02 -34.26 13.04
C PRO A 146 13.10 -35.27 11.89
N SER A 147 12.85 -34.83 10.67
CA SER A 147 13.32 -35.54 9.47
C SER A 147 13.65 -34.54 8.40
N LEU A 148 14.95 -34.25 8.32
CA LEU A 148 15.72 -33.96 7.11
C LEU A 148 14.92 -33.50 5.89
N SER A 149 15.00 -32.20 5.59
CA SER A 149 15.56 -31.81 4.29
C SER A 149 16.07 -30.38 4.37
N ALA A 150 17.40 -30.28 4.49
CA ALA A 150 18.12 -29.03 4.28
C ALA A 150 17.77 -28.49 2.89
N CYS A 151 17.05 -27.37 2.83
CA CYS A 151 16.91 -26.63 1.58
C CYS A 151 18.25 -25.95 1.28
N SER A 152 19.06 -26.67 0.50
CA SER A 152 20.29 -26.26 -0.13
C SER A 152 20.12 -24.90 -0.82
N ARG A 153 21.06 -23.98 -0.57
CA ARG A 153 21.21 -22.75 -1.34
C ARG A 153 21.33 -23.09 -2.84
N PRO A 154 20.49 -22.55 -3.74
CA PRO A 154 20.83 -22.55 -5.15
C PRO A 154 21.84 -21.42 -5.42
N ARG A 155 23.01 -21.82 -5.90
CA ARG A 155 24.07 -20.94 -6.39
C ARG A 155 23.80 -20.64 -7.87
N THR A 156 22.83 -19.79 -8.18
CA THR A 156 22.69 -19.22 -9.53
C THR A 156 22.21 -17.77 -9.47
N ARG A 157 22.72 -16.98 -10.43
CA ARG A 157 22.61 -15.53 -10.53
C ARG A 157 21.23 -15.15 -11.10
N SER A 158 20.20 -15.24 -10.27
CA SER A 158 18.89 -14.62 -10.53
C SER A 158 18.31 -14.17 -9.20
N ARG A 159 17.62 -13.02 -9.22
CA ARG A 159 17.15 -12.28 -8.04
C ARG A 159 16.46 -13.22 -7.04
N PRO A 160 16.85 -13.26 -5.75
CA PRO A 160 16.11 -14.03 -4.77
C PRO A 160 14.73 -13.42 -4.64
N ARG A 161 13.69 -14.15 -5.06
CA ARG A 161 12.33 -13.88 -4.61
C ARG A 161 12.29 -14.32 -3.16
N VAL A 162 12.19 -13.36 -2.24
CA VAL A 162 12.15 -13.61 -0.80
C VAL A 162 10.92 -14.48 -0.52
N SER A 163 11.15 -15.74 -0.16
CA SER A 163 10.13 -16.67 0.30
C SER A 163 10.08 -16.58 1.82
N CYS A 164 9.29 -15.63 2.35
CA CYS A 164 9.15 -15.33 3.77
C CYS A 164 7.77 -15.75 4.34
N ALA A 165 7.22 -16.87 3.86
CA ALA A 165 6.08 -17.51 4.51
C ALA A 165 6.60 -18.37 5.68
N ALA A 166 6.26 -17.95 6.91
CA ALA A 166 6.44 -18.66 8.18
C ALA A 166 7.85 -18.67 8.81
N ALA A 167 8.25 -17.55 9.40
CA ALA A 167 8.97 -17.59 10.68
C ALA A 167 8.47 -16.45 11.56
N ARG A 168 7.95 -16.81 12.73
CA ARG A 168 7.60 -15.92 13.83
C ARG A 168 8.92 -15.45 14.47
N HIS A 169 9.34 -14.21 14.22
CA HIS A 169 10.75 -13.81 14.24
C HIS A 169 11.39 -13.63 15.63
N GLY A 170 10.68 -13.91 16.72
CA GLY A 170 11.26 -13.92 18.07
C GLY A 170 11.87 -12.59 18.50
N LEU A 171 11.43 -11.48 17.91
CA LEU A 171 11.86 -10.14 18.24
C LEU A 171 11.38 -9.77 19.64
N GLN A 172 12.31 -9.79 20.58
CA GLN A 172 12.08 -9.24 21.91
C GLN A 172 12.20 -7.72 21.86
N GLU A 173 11.17 -7.00 22.31
CA GLU A 173 11.15 -5.54 22.33
C GLU A 173 12.34 -4.96 23.13
N GLU A 174 12.72 -5.64 24.22
CA GLU A 174 13.86 -5.26 25.02
C GLU A 174 15.19 -5.39 24.25
N ALA A 175 15.32 -6.39 23.37
CA ALA A 175 16.51 -6.54 22.53
C ALA A 175 16.64 -5.39 21.53
N LEU A 176 15.51 -4.90 20.99
CA LEU A 176 15.48 -3.72 20.12
C LEU A 176 15.96 -2.47 20.86
N PHE A 177 15.53 -2.26 22.11
CA PHE A 177 15.93 -1.07 22.88
C PHE A 177 17.36 -1.14 23.41
N ARG A 178 17.88 -2.33 23.72
CA ARG A 178 19.24 -2.51 24.25
C ARG A 178 20.30 -2.56 23.16
N TYR A 179 20.04 -3.30 22.07
CA TYR A 179 21.03 -3.62 21.04
C TYR A 179 20.76 -2.91 19.71
N GLY A 180 19.61 -2.25 19.55
CA GLY A 180 19.29 -1.44 18.36
C GLY A 180 19.35 -2.25 17.07
N PRO A 181 20.28 -1.96 16.14
CA PRO A 181 20.39 -2.67 14.86
C PRO A 181 20.80 -4.14 14.98
N GLU A 182 21.45 -4.53 16.08
CA GLU A 182 21.93 -5.91 16.31
C GLU A 182 20.89 -6.80 17.00
N ALA A 183 19.67 -6.28 17.21
CA ALA A 183 18.59 -7.06 17.79
C ALA A 183 18.25 -8.27 16.90
N GLN A 184 18.33 -9.46 17.49
CA GLN A 184 17.99 -10.71 16.81
C GLN A 184 16.52 -10.69 16.35
N GLY A 185 16.27 -11.10 15.10
CA GLY A 185 14.93 -11.13 14.51
C GLY A 185 14.44 -9.81 13.90
N LEU A 186 15.16 -8.69 14.11
CA LEU A 186 14.73 -7.38 13.59
C LEU A 186 14.77 -7.31 12.07
N GLN A 187 15.88 -7.72 11.46
CA GLN A 187 16.04 -7.67 10.00
C GLN A 187 15.02 -8.56 9.31
N ASP A 188 14.72 -9.74 9.87
CA ASP A 188 13.72 -10.65 9.32
C ASP A 188 12.30 -10.09 9.44
N ALA A 189 11.95 -9.51 10.59
CA ALA A 189 10.68 -8.80 10.80
C ALA A 189 10.49 -7.63 9.82
N VAL A 190 11.53 -6.82 9.64
CA VAL A 190 11.53 -5.70 8.69
C VAL A 190 11.47 -6.21 7.25
N ALA A 191 12.14 -7.31 6.91
CA ALA A 191 12.07 -7.94 5.60
C ALA A 191 10.67 -8.46 5.30
N GLN A 192 9.98 -9.06 6.27
CA GLN A 192 8.59 -9.48 6.12
C GLN A 192 7.67 -8.29 5.84
N LEU A 193 7.77 -7.21 6.63
CA LEU A 193 7.00 -5.98 6.43
C LEU A 193 7.28 -5.36 5.05
N ALA A 194 8.55 -5.28 4.65
CA ALA A 194 8.93 -4.77 3.34
C ALA A 194 8.38 -5.63 2.20
N GLY A 195 8.41 -6.96 2.34
CA GLY A 195 7.84 -7.89 1.36
C GLY A 195 6.33 -7.73 1.20
N ILE A 196 5.61 -7.53 2.31
CA ILE A 196 4.17 -7.22 2.28
C ILE A 196 3.94 -5.89 1.54
N ALA A 197 4.66 -4.83 1.91
CA ALA A 197 4.50 -3.52 1.27
C ALA A 197 4.80 -3.54 -0.25
N GLU A 198 5.84 -4.27 -0.67
CA GLU A 198 6.15 -4.47 -2.09
C GLU A 198 5.08 -5.29 -2.82
N ALA A 199 4.43 -6.25 -2.14
CA ALA A 199 3.31 -6.99 -2.70
C ALA A 199 2.09 -6.08 -2.91
N GLU A 200 1.74 -5.26 -1.92
CA GLU A 200 0.66 -4.27 -2.01
C GLU A 200 0.89 -3.27 -3.15
N LEU A 201 2.12 -2.77 -3.33
CA LEU A 201 2.46 -1.92 -4.48
C LEU A 201 2.34 -2.66 -5.83
N ARG A 202 2.65 -3.96 -5.87
CA ARG A 202 2.49 -4.76 -7.08
C ARG A 202 1.02 -4.94 -7.40
N THR A 203 0.18 -5.27 -6.42
CA THR A 203 -1.27 -5.40 -6.57
C THR A 203 -1.91 -4.08 -7.02
N ALA A 204 -1.50 -2.94 -6.44
CA ALA A 204 -1.96 -1.62 -6.87
C ALA A 204 -1.65 -1.33 -8.36
N ARG A 205 -0.53 -1.84 -8.88
CA ARG A 205 -0.17 -1.74 -10.31
C ARG A 205 -0.93 -2.74 -11.18
N GLU A 206 -1.17 -3.95 -10.67
CA GLU A 206 -1.97 -4.98 -11.33
C GLU A 206 -3.40 -4.50 -11.61
N CYS A 207 -3.98 -3.65 -10.74
CA CYS A 207 -5.26 -3.00 -10.99
C CYS A 207 -5.31 -2.18 -12.30
N PHE A 208 -4.16 -1.73 -12.81
CA PHE A 208 -4.06 -0.96 -14.05
C PHE A 208 -3.62 -1.79 -15.27
N GLN A 209 -3.27 -3.07 -15.08
CA GLN A 209 -2.89 -3.94 -16.19
C GLN A 209 -4.11 -4.23 -17.08
N GLY A 210 -4.05 -3.80 -18.34
CA GLY A 210 -5.17 -3.92 -19.29
C GLY A 210 -6.01 -2.65 -19.47
N THR A 211 -5.72 -1.59 -18.71
CA THR A 211 -6.32 -0.25 -18.90
C THR A 211 -5.38 0.68 -19.66
N THR A 212 -5.83 1.90 -19.99
CA THR A 212 -4.97 2.98 -20.52
C THR A 212 -3.90 3.50 -19.54
N GLY A 213 -3.76 2.87 -18.36
CA GLY A 213 -2.92 3.34 -17.27
C GLY A 213 -3.64 4.35 -16.37
N VAL A 214 -2.90 4.95 -15.44
CA VAL A 214 -3.46 5.93 -14.50
C VAL A 214 -3.95 7.17 -15.25
N PRO A 215 -5.21 7.60 -15.08
CA PRO A 215 -5.72 8.78 -15.74
C PRO A 215 -4.95 10.01 -15.26
N LYS A 216 -4.70 10.98 -16.17
CA LYS A 216 -3.86 12.17 -15.90
C LYS A 216 -4.29 12.95 -14.65
N ARG A 217 -5.59 12.93 -14.32
CA ARG A 217 -6.16 13.55 -13.11
C ARG A 217 -5.66 12.90 -11.80
N ALA A 218 -5.47 11.59 -11.79
CA ALA A 218 -5.14 10.81 -10.59
C ALA A 218 -3.63 10.60 -10.40
N VAL A 219 -2.81 10.82 -11.44
CA VAL A 219 -1.34 10.76 -11.37
C VAL A 219 -0.75 11.42 -10.11
N PRO A 220 -1.10 12.66 -9.72
CA PRO A 220 -0.52 13.28 -8.53
C PRO A 220 -0.82 12.52 -7.22
N VAL A 221 -1.96 11.81 -7.13
CA VAL A 221 -2.31 11.00 -5.96
C VAL A 221 -1.41 9.77 -5.89
N PHE A 222 -1.26 9.06 -7.02
CA PHE A 222 -0.44 7.86 -7.11
C PHE A 222 1.07 8.12 -7.01
N LEU A 223 1.54 9.33 -7.34
CA LEU A 223 2.95 9.73 -7.16
C LEU A 223 3.43 9.71 -5.70
N SER A 224 2.50 9.70 -4.74
CA SER A 224 2.84 9.49 -3.32
C SER A 224 3.46 8.11 -3.04
N ALA A 225 3.30 7.13 -3.95
CA ALA A 225 3.94 5.82 -3.84
C ALA A 225 5.43 5.81 -4.24
N THR A 226 5.86 6.67 -5.16
CA THR A 226 7.27 6.72 -5.61
C THR A 226 8.28 6.81 -4.46
N PRO A 227 8.12 7.69 -3.45
CA PRO A 227 9.04 7.73 -2.32
C PRO A 227 8.99 6.47 -1.44
N ALA A 228 7.82 5.85 -1.27
CA ALA A 228 7.68 4.60 -0.52
C ALA A 228 8.40 3.45 -1.24
N ARG A 229 8.17 3.30 -2.54
CA ARG A 229 8.88 2.34 -3.41
C ARG A 229 10.39 2.55 -3.37
N SER A 230 10.86 3.78 -3.58
CA SER A 230 12.28 4.14 -3.57
C SER A 230 12.94 3.88 -2.21
N TYR A 231 12.18 3.97 -1.13
CA TYR A 231 12.65 3.59 0.20
C TYR A 231 12.77 2.05 0.34
N LEU A 232 11.74 1.30 -0.04
CA LEU A 232 11.74 -0.17 0.00
C LEU A 232 12.84 -0.79 -0.88
N ASP A 233 13.03 -0.29 -2.11
CA ASP A 233 14.09 -0.73 -3.04
C ASP A 233 15.51 -0.53 -2.44
N ARG A 234 15.68 0.49 -1.59
CA ARG A 234 16.96 0.75 -0.90
C ARG A 234 17.12 -0.10 0.35
N LEU A 235 16.03 -0.38 1.05
CA LEU A 235 15.99 -1.24 2.22
C LEU A 235 16.32 -2.70 1.86
N SER A 236 15.81 -3.19 0.72
CA SER A 236 16.08 -4.53 0.18
C SER A 236 17.41 -4.65 -0.56
N SER A 237 18.16 -3.54 -0.69
CA SER A 237 19.47 -3.55 -1.34
C SER A 237 20.48 -4.33 -0.50
N SER A 238 21.35 -5.11 -1.15
CA SER A 238 22.38 -5.95 -0.52
C SER A 238 23.44 -5.20 0.31
N LYS A 239 23.33 -3.88 0.40
CA LYS A 239 24.22 -3.03 1.21
C LYS A 239 23.61 -2.69 2.56
N VAL A 240 22.28 -2.75 2.65
CA VAL A 240 21.50 -2.36 3.83
C VAL A 240 20.93 -3.61 4.51
N ASP A 241 20.61 -4.66 3.73
CA ASP A 241 20.14 -5.96 4.23
C ASP A 241 19.04 -5.81 5.29
N TYR A 242 18.00 -5.02 4.97
CA TYR A 242 16.85 -4.76 5.84
C TYR A 242 17.17 -4.13 7.21
N ASN A 243 18.32 -3.47 7.36
CA ASN A 243 18.64 -2.70 8.55
C ASN A 243 18.01 -1.28 8.53
N PRO A 244 17.00 -0.98 9.37
CA PRO A 244 16.33 0.33 9.38
C PRO A 244 17.20 1.46 9.97
N PHE A 245 18.26 1.13 10.72
CA PHE A 245 19.14 2.11 11.38
C PHE A 245 20.24 2.67 10.47
N SER A 246 20.35 2.19 9.23
CA SER A 246 21.41 2.62 8.33
C SER A 246 21.34 4.13 7.98
N THR A 247 22.44 4.85 8.16
CA THR A 247 22.55 6.29 7.85
C THR A 247 22.23 6.59 6.38
N ALA A 248 22.52 5.64 5.49
CA ALA A 248 22.21 5.74 4.06
C ALA A 248 20.70 5.88 3.76
N LEU A 249 19.83 5.32 4.62
CA LEU A 249 18.38 5.42 4.49
C LEU A 249 17.80 6.69 5.13
N GLN A 250 18.47 7.23 6.13
CA GLN A 250 18.04 8.44 6.84
C GLN A 250 18.22 9.69 5.97
N GLY A 251 19.31 9.73 5.19
CA GLY A 251 19.63 10.84 4.29
C GLY A 251 18.64 11.04 3.13
N ARG A 252 18.62 12.28 2.60
CA ARG A 252 17.84 12.63 1.41
C ARG A 252 18.40 11.92 0.19
N TYR A 253 17.54 11.18 -0.51
CA TYR A 253 17.93 10.52 -1.75
C TYR A 253 17.96 11.51 -2.91
N TRP A 254 19.15 11.78 -3.44
CA TRP A 254 19.32 12.78 -4.50
C TRP A 254 18.66 12.39 -5.83
N LYS A 255 18.47 11.09 -6.13
CA LYS A 255 17.79 10.66 -7.37
C LYS A 255 16.26 10.69 -7.27
N LEU A 256 15.70 10.93 -6.09
CA LEU A 256 14.25 10.92 -5.88
C LEU A 256 13.51 11.93 -6.78
N PRO A 257 13.96 13.18 -6.95
CA PRO A 257 13.26 14.13 -7.83
C PRO A 257 13.22 13.66 -9.28
N PHE A 258 14.28 13.03 -9.78
CA PHE A 258 14.34 12.48 -11.13
C PHE A 258 13.44 11.25 -11.28
N GLN A 259 13.34 10.42 -10.24
CA GLN A 259 12.39 9.30 -10.19
C GLN A 259 10.95 9.82 -10.26
N VAL A 260 10.57 10.74 -9.37
CA VAL A 260 9.22 11.34 -9.33
C VAL A 260 8.88 12.02 -10.67
N TRP A 261 9.81 12.78 -11.25
CA TRP A 261 9.61 13.40 -12.56
C TRP A 261 9.42 12.39 -13.69
N GLY A 262 10.21 11.31 -13.69
CA GLY A 262 10.11 10.25 -14.69
C GLY A 262 8.80 9.47 -14.56
N ASP A 263 8.42 9.14 -13.34
CA ASP A 263 7.17 8.47 -12.96
C ASP A 263 5.96 9.31 -13.36
N ALA A 264 5.98 10.62 -13.07
CA ALA A 264 4.90 11.55 -13.41
C ALA A 264 4.64 11.64 -14.93
N ARG A 265 5.71 11.60 -15.74
CA ARG A 265 5.58 11.66 -17.21
C ARG A 265 5.15 10.34 -17.84
N LYS A 266 5.57 9.22 -17.25
CA LYS A 266 5.23 7.87 -17.73
C LYS A 266 3.89 7.38 -17.20
N GLY A 267 3.30 8.06 -16.22
CA GLY A 267 2.11 7.57 -15.51
C GLY A 267 2.41 6.30 -14.69
N HIS A 268 3.67 6.13 -14.27
CA HIS A 268 4.11 5.02 -13.45
C HIS A 268 4.24 5.48 -12.00
N PHE A 269 4.07 4.57 -11.04
CA PHE A 269 4.32 4.79 -9.61
C PHE A 269 4.87 3.51 -8.99
#